data_AF-A0A956R917-F1
#
_entry.id   AF-A0A956R917-F1
#
_cell.length_a   1.000
_cell.length_b   1.000
_cell.length_c   1.000
_cell.angle_alpha   90.00
_cell.angle_beta   90.00
_cell.angle_gamma   90.00
#
_symmetry.space_group_name_H-M   'P 1'
#
loop_
_entity.id
_entity.type
_entity.pdbx_description
1 polymer ?
#
loop_
_entity_poly.entity_id
_entity_poly.type
_entity_poly.pdbx_seq_one_letter_code
_entity_poly.pdbx_strand_id
1 'polypeptide(L)' 'MTREDELLLEQVVGAWRPRDRDGGVRAHPAWYDLPPDLRPQAAREARRMRRIEAALDPDGRSSTARAVLARIQGAR' A
#
# COMPACT_ATOMS: atom_id res chain seq x y z
N MET A 1 -3.61 21.46 2.75
CA MET A 1 -3.45 20.11 3.33
C MET A 1 -3.23 20.30 4.81
N THR A 2 -4.09 19.70 5.62
CA THR A 2 -4.01 19.74 7.08
C THR A 2 -3.05 18.65 7.60
N ARG A 3 -2.73 18.68 8.90
CA ARG A 3 -1.94 17.60 9.53
C ARG A 3 -2.67 16.25 9.49
N GLU A 4 -3.99 16.28 9.59
CA GLU A 4 -4.83 15.09 9.49
C GLU A 4 -4.79 14.49 8.08
N ASP A 5 -4.88 15.34 7.06
CA ASP A 5 -4.75 14.93 5.65
C ASP A 5 -3.42 14.22 5.39
N GLU A 6 -2.32 14.75 5.94
CA GLU A 6 -0.98 14.14 5.83
C GLU A 6 -0.94 12.74 6.44
N LEU A 7 -1.53 12.58 7.63
CA LEU A 7 -1.58 11.30 8.33
C LEU A 7 -2.42 10.27 7.56
N LEU A 8 -3.60 10.68 7.07
CA LEU A 8 -4.46 9.82 6.25
C LEU A 8 -3.75 9.40 4.97
N LEU A 9 -3.06 10.34 4.31
CA LEU A 9 -2.29 10.09 3.11
C LEU A 9 -1.17 9.06 3.38
N GLU A 10 -0.39 9.26 4.44
CA GLU A 10 0.68 8.34 4.85
C GLU A 10 0.15 6.93 5.09
N GLN A 11 -0.95 6.80 5.84
CA GLN A 11 -1.58 5.50 6.11
C GLN A 11 -2.07 4.80 4.84
N VAL A 12 -2.70 5.54 3.92
CA VAL A 12 -3.21 4.98 2.64
C VAL A 12 -2.06 4.50 1.74
N VAL A 13 -0.94 5.24 1.73
CA VAL A 13 0.25 4.96 0.88
C VAL A 13 0.96 3.66 1.29
N GLY A 14 0.88 3.27 2.56
CA GLY A 14 1.49 2.04 3.09
C GLY A 14 1.06 0.76 2.33
N ALA A 15 1.88 -0.28 2.38
CA ALA A 15 1.59 -1.58 1.72
C ALA A 15 0.63 -2.48 2.49
N TRP A 16 0.56 -2.31 3.81
CA TRP A 16 -0.27 -3.13 4.66
C TRP A 16 -1.76 -2.89 4.36
N ARG A 17 -2.54 -3.97 4.37
CA ARG A 17 -3.98 -3.94 4.20
C ARG A 17 -4.63 -4.91 5.19
N PRO A 18 -5.76 -4.55 5.81
CA PRO A 18 -6.51 -5.48 6.62
C PRO A 18 -6.99 -6.66 5.77
N ARG A 19 -7.08 -7.84 6.40
CA ARG A 19 -7.57 -9.06 5.77
C ARG A 19 -8.91 -9.46 6.40
N ASP A 20 -9.82 -10.00 5.60
CA ASP A 20 -11.03 -10.64 6.13
C ASP A 20 -10.75 -12.05 6.68
N ARG A 21 -11.79 -12.73 7.16
CA ARG A 21 -11.68 -14.08 7.75
C ARG A 21 -11.18 -15.13 6.75
N ASP A 22 -11.44 -14.93 5.47
CA ASP A 22 -11.02 -15.81 4.38
C ASP A 22 -9.63 -15.43 3.83
N GLY A 23 -9.01 -14.38 4.40
CA GLY A 23 -7.70 -13.85 4.00
C GLY A 23 -7.76 -12.88 2.82
N GLY A 24 -8.95 -12.49 2.37
CA GLY A 24 -9.16 -11.49 1.33
C GLY A 24 -8.70 -10.11 1.76
N VAL A 25 -8.07 -9.39 0.83
CA VAL A 25 -7.52 -8.05 1.09
C VAL A 25 -8.65 -7.02 1.09
N ARG A 26 -8.74 -6.19 2.13
CA ARG A 26 -9.67 -5.06 2.21
C ARG A 26 -8.93 -3.73 2.02
N ALA A 27 -9.67 -2.71 1.61
CA ALA A 27 -9.14 -1.34 1.58
C ALA A 27 -8.67 -0.91 2.98
N HIS A 28 -7.63 -0.08 3.04
CA HIS A 28 -7.20 0.54 4.30
C HIS A 28 -8.33 1.45 4.82
N PRO A 29 -8.70 1.43 6.11
CA PRO A 29 -9.82 2.23 6.63
C PRO A 29 -9.70 3.73 6.32
N ALA A 30 -8.49 4.29 6.49
CA ALA A 30 -8.18 5.68 6.15
C ALA A 30 -8.49 6.08 4.70
N TRP A 31 -8.67 5.13 3.77
CA TRP A 31 -9.11 5.44 2.40
C TRP A 31 -10.48 6.09 2.35
N TYR A 32 -11.39 5.69 3.26
CA TYR A 32 -12.75 6.21 3.29
C TYR A 32 -12.81 7.62 3.88
N ASP A 33 -11.88 7.94 4.77
CA ASP A 33 -11.76 9.26 5.40
C ASP A 33 -10.90 10.22 4.56
N LEU A 34 -10.08 9.71 3.64
CA LEU A 34 -9.22 10.54 2.79
C LEU A 34 -10.07 11.40 1.82
N PRO A 35 -9.87 12.73 1.83
CA PRO A 35 -10.53 13.64 0.90
C PRO A 35 -10.38 13.21 -0.57
N PRO A 36 -11.45 13.30 -1.40
CA PRO A 36 -11.42 12.85 -2.78
C PRO A 36 -10.32 13.47 -3.65
N ASP A 37 -10.00 14.75 -3.41
CA ASP A 37 -8.97 15.52 -4.10
C ASP A 37 -7.54 15.03 -3.79
N LEU A 38 -7.34 14.34 -2.66
CA LEU A 38 -6.05 13.77 -2.28
C LEU A 38 -5.83 12.33 -2.81
N ARG A 39 -6.86 11.66 -3.31
CA ARG A 39 -6.76 10.29 -3.86
C ARG A 39 -5.78 10.16 -5.03
N PRO A 40 -5.71 11.11 -5.99
CA PRO A 40 -4.69 11.08 -7.04
C PRO A 40 -3.27 11.19 -6.48
N GLN A 41 -3.07 12.00 -5.42
CA GLN A 41 -1.79 12.11 -4.74
C GLN A 41 -1.42 10.81 -4.02
N ALA A 42 -2.36 10.19 -3.31
CA ALA A 42 -2.16 8.88 -2.69
C ALA A 42 -1.69 7.83 -3.70
N ALA A 43 -2.30 7.79 -4.88
CA ALA A 43 -1.92 6.87 -5.95
C ALA A 43 -0.50 7.14 -6.49
N ARG A 44 -0.07 8.40 -6.58
CA ARG A 44 1.30 8.76 -6.98
C ARG A 44 2.32 8.38 -5.91
N GLU A 45 2.06 8.72 -4.65
CA GLU A 45 2.97 8.43 -3.54
C GLU A 45 3.08 6.92 -3.29
N ALA A 46 1.98 6.16 -3.43
CA ALA A 46 2.03 4.69 -3.38
C ALA A 46 2.97 4.10 -4.45
N ARG A 47 2.91 4.60 -5.70
CA ARG A 47 3.83 4.16 -6.77
C ARG A 47 5.28 4.56 -6.47
N ARG A 48 5.49 5.74 -5.89
CA ARG A 48 6.82 6.19 -5.46
C ARG A 48 7.37 5.28 -4.37
N MET A 49 6.57 4.93 -3.37
CA MET A 49 6.94 4.01 -2.28
C MET A 49 7.35 2.64 -2.84
N ARG A 50 6.59 2.07 -3.78
CA ARG A 50 6.95 0.77 -4.41
C ARG A 50 8.27 0.80 -5.16
N ARG A 51 8.62 1.92 -5.80
CA ARG A 51 9.93 2.09 -6.46
C ARG A 51 11.07 2.14 -5.44
N ILE A 52 10.86 2.80 -4.30
CA ILE A 52 11.84 2.84 -3.21
C ILE A 52 12.01 1.43 -2.62
N GLU A 53 10.92 0.73 -2.32
CA GLU A 53 10.96 -0.65 -1.84
C GLU A 53 11.73 -1.57 -2.80
N ALA A 54 11.43 -1.48 -4.09
CA ALA A 54 12.12 -2.25 -5.12
C ALA A 54 13.62 -1.93 -5.18
N ALA A 55 14.01 -0.66 -5.06
CA ALA A 55 15.42 -0.26 -5.08
C ALA A 55 16.21 -0.77 -3.86
N LEU A 56 15.54 -1.08 -2.75
CA LEU A 56 16.14 -1.60 -1.53
C LEU A 56 16.17 -3.15 -1.46
N ASP A 57 15.52 -3.82 -2.40
CA ASP A 57 15.42 -5.28 -2.45
C ASP A 57 16.46 -5.85 -3.44
N PRO A 58 17.23 -6.90 -3.09
CA PRO A 58 18.27 -7.44 -3.97
C PRO A 58 17.77 -7.92 -5.34
N ASP A 59 16.52 -8.36 -5.42
CA ASP A 59 15.88 -8.82 -6.66
C ASP A 59 15.09 -7.71 -7.36
N GLY A 60 15.15 -6.47 -6.86
CA GLY A 60 14.38 -5.35 -7.40
C GLY A 60 12.88 -5.43 -7.07
N ARG A 61 12.47 -6.17 -6.03
CA ARG A 61 11.05 -6.44 -5.75
C ARG A 61 10.49 -5.57 -4.64
N SER A 62 9.31 -4.99 -4.88
CA SER A 62 8.54 -4.36 -3.80
C SER A 62 8.01 -5.39 -2.81
N SER A 63 7.61 -4.95 -1.61
CA SER A 63 6.97 -5.81 -0.59
C SER A 63 5.70 -6.49 -1.14
N THR A 64 4.92 -5.74 -1.94
CA THR A 64 3.74 -6.27 -2.64
C THR A 64 4.11 -7.35 -3.65
N ALA A 65 5.17 -7.14 -4.45
CA ALA A 65 5.62 -8.13 -5.43
C ALA A 65 6.06 -9.43 -4.74
N ARG A 66 6.80 -9.35 -3.62
CA ARG A 66 7.19 -10.52 -2.83
C ARG A 66 5.98 -11.29 -2.30
N ALA A 67 4.99 -10.59 -1.75
CA ALA A 67 3.78 -11.22 -1.23
C ALA A 67 2.96 -11.92 -2.33
N VAL A 68 2.85 -11.32 -3.52
CA VAL A 68 2.17 -11.93 -4.67
C VAL A 68 2.92 -13.17 -5.15
N LEU A 69 4.25 -13.09 -5.31
CA LEU A 69 5.07 -14.22 -5.76
C LEU A 69 5.01 -15.38 -4.77
N ALA A 70 5.11 -15.10 -3.47
CA ALA A 70 4.95 -16.13 -2.43
C ALA A 70 3.61 -16.86 -2.57
N ARG A 71 2.52 -16.12 -2.79
CA ARG A 71 1.18 -16.70 -2.97
C ARG A 71 1.06 -17.54 -4.24
N ILE A 72 1.67 -17.12 -5.35
CA ILE A 72 1.70 -17.91 -6.60
C ILE A 72 2.53 -19.18 -6.43
N GLN A 73 3.62 -19.12 -5.66
CA GLN A 73 4.51 -20.25 -5.39
C GLN A 73 3.99 -21.19 -4.28
N GLY A 74 2.85 -20.86 -3.64
CA GLY A 74 2.29 -21.65 -2.54
C GLY A 74 3.00 -21.46 -1.19
N ALA A 75 3.92 -20.50 -1.07
CA ALA A 75 4.52 -20.10 0.19
C ALA A 75 3.56 -19.13 0.91
N ARG A 76 3.14 -19.46 2.14
CA ARG A 76 2.20 -18.65 2.92
C ARG A 76 2.92 -17.72 3.88
#